data_AF-X1GZH6-F1
#
_entry.id   AF-X1GZH6-F1
#
_cell.length_a   1.000
_cell.length_b   1.000
_cell.length_c   1.000
_cell.angle_alpha   90.00
_cell.angle_beta   90.00
_cell.angle_gamma   90.00
#
_symmetry.space_group_name_H-M   'P 1'
#
loop_
_entity.id
_entity.type
_entity.pdbx_description
1 polymer ?
#
loop_
_entity_poly.entity_id
_entity_poly.type
_entity_poly.pdbx_seq_one_letter_code
_entity_poly.pdbx_strand_id
1 'polypeptide(L)'
;LDKLSHEEALQRIRPSKEITVDGLQGVKYYCIYDIGETRNETEMPKYFNVYLIEEQTGWIITCSCLTKVFPKYKEIFTQIITSFRRI
;
A
#
# COMPACT_ATOMS: atom_id res chain seq x y z
N LEU A 1 28.67 6.63 0.86
CA LEU A 1 27.30 6.80 1.35
C LEU A 1 26.58 5.50 1.09
N ASP A 2 26.48 4.71 2.15
CA ASP A 2 25.97 3.34 2.12
C ASP A 2 24.59 3.27 1.48
N LYS A 3 24.46 2.38 0.49
CA LYS A 3 23.15 1.97 -0.01
C LYS A 3 22.46 1.27 1.17
N LEU A 4 21.36 1.86 1.68
CA LEU A 4 20.46 1.18 2.61
C LEU A 4 20.24 -0.24 2.11
N SER A 5 20.50 -1.22 2.98
CA SER A 5 20.40 -2.62 2.57
C SER A 5 18.96 -2.87 2.15
N HIS A 6 18.75 -3.67 1.10
CA HIS A 6 17.42 -3.99 0.59
C HIS A 6 16.49 -4.53 1.69
N GLU A 7 17.05 -5.10 2.76
CA GLU A 7 16.32 -5.61 3.93
C GLU A 7 15.72 -4.49 4.81
N GLU A 8 16.38 -3.34 4.94
CA GLU A 8 15.84 -2.21 5.72
C GLU A 8 14.65 -1.53 5.02
N ALA A 9 14.64 -1.53 3.68
CA ALA A 9 13.49 -1.09 2.90
C ALA A 9 12.29 -2.05 3.03
N LEU A 10 12.56 -3.36 3.13
CA LEU A 10 11.55 -4.42 3.29
C LEU A 10 10.89 -4.41 4.69
N GLN A 11 11.58 -3.97 5.75
CA GLN A 11 10.98 -3.85 7.09
C GLN A 11 9.78 -2.88 7.15
N ARG A 12 9.64 -1.97 6.17
CA ARG A 12 8.49 -1.05 6.06
C ARG A 12 7.25 -1.67 5.41
N ILE A 13 7.35 -2.90 4.87
CA ILE A 13 6.23 -3.61 4.24
C ILE A 13 5.68 -4.61 5.25
N ARG A 14 4.68 -4.19 6.04
CA ARG A 14 3.97 -5.11 6.95
C ARG A 14 2.68 -5.61 6.27
N PRO A 15 2.55 -6.91 5.95
CA PRO A 15 1.25 -7.51 5.67
C PRO A 15 0.39 -7.30 6.91
N SER A 16 -0.68 -6.55 6.75
CA SER A 16 -1.42 -5.99 7.90
C SER A 16 -2.73 -6.71 8.17
N LYS A 17 -3.37 -7.26 7.12
CA LYS A 17 -4.65 -7.95 7.23
C LYS A 17 -5.05 -8.60 5.91
N GLU A 18 -5.71 -9.75 5.99
CA GLU A 18 -6.51 -10.28 4.90
C GLU A 18 -7.68 -9.32 4.59
N ILE A 19 -8.06 -9.25 3.32
CA ILE A 19 -9.24 -8.54 2.84
C ILE A 19 -9.96 -9.39 1.81
N THR A 20 -11.28 -9.32 1.79
CA THR A 20 -12.07 -9.83 0.67
C THR A 20 -12.54 -8.65 -0.18
N VAL A 21 -12.19 -8.66 -1.46
CA VAL A 21 -12.63 -7.68 -2.45
C VAL A 21 -13.15 -8.45 -3.65
N ASP A 22 -14.39 -8.17 -4.05
CA ASP A 22 -15.02 -8.83 -5.20
C ASP A 22 -15.01 -10.37 -5.14
N GLY A 23 -15.11 -10.94 -3.94
CA GLY A 23 -15.02 -12.39 -3.72
C GLY A 23 -13.60 -12.96 -3.72
N LEU A 24 -12.59 -12.16 -4.05
CA LEU A 24 -11.18 -12.54 -3.99
C LEU A 24 -10.60 -12.30 -2.60
N GLN A 25 -9.83 -13.26 -2.11
CA GLN A 25 -8.96 -13.05 -0.96
C GLN A 25 -7.74 -12.25 -1.38
N GLY A 26 -7.38 -11.26 -0.58
CA GLY A 26 -6.25 -10.39 -0.80
C GLY A 26 -5.49 -10.06 0.46
N VAL A 27 -4.33 -9.45 0.28
CA VAL A 27 -3.47 -9.02 1.38
C VAL A 27 -3.23 -7.52 1.31
N LYS A 28 -3.46 -6.84 2.44
CA LYS A 28 -3.20 -5.41 2.63
C LYS A 28 -1.76 -5.16 3.03
N TYR A 29 -1.09 -4.28 2.29
CA TYR A 29 0.25 -3.79 2.64
C TYR A 29 0.26 -2.27 2.74
N TYR A 30 0.96 -1.79 3.77
CA TYR A 30 1.32 -0.38 3.90
C TYR A 30 2.81 -0.25 3.66
N CYS A 31 3.24 0.76 2.90
CA CYS A 31 4.65 1.12 2.81
C CYS A 31 4.81 2.65 2.75
N ILE A 32 5.91 3.13 3.32
CA ILE A 32 6.40 4.50 3.16
C ILE A 32 7.66 4.39 2.32
N TYR A 33 7.57 4.80 1.05
CA TYR A 33 8.69 4.71 0.13
C TYR A 33 9.48 6.02 0.16
N ASP A 34 10.73 5.95 0.59
CA ASP A 34 11.65 7.08 0.56
C ASP A 34 12.23 7.19 -0.86
N ILE A 35 11.76 8.17 -1.64
CA ILE A 35 12.26 8.46 -2.99
C ILE A 35 13.57 9.26 -2.98
N GLY A 36 14.14 9.57 -1.80
CA GLY A 36 15.39 10.31 -1.65
C GLY A 36 15.27 11.83 -1.79
N GLU A 37 14.08 12.34 -2.12
CA GLU A 37 13.84 13.78 -2.34
C GLU A 37 13.53 14.55 -1.05
N THR A 38 13.02 13.89 -0.01
CA THR A 38 12.55 14.55 1.22
C THR A 38 13.05 13.82 2.46
N ARG A 39 13.82 14.50 3.32
CA ARG A 39 14.27 13.94 4.61
C ARG A 39 13.19 13.93 5.70
N ASN A 40 12.01 14.50 5.42
CA ASN A 40 10.90 14.60 6.36
C ASN A 40 9.84 13.54 6.05
N GLU A 41 9.69 12.55 6.93
CA GLU A 41 8.73 11.45 6.79
C GLU A 41 7.28 11.92 6.61
N THR A 42 6.90 13.07 7.18
CA THR A 42 5.52 13.59 7.07
C THR A 42 5.17 14.06 5.67
N GLU A 43 6.18 14.44 4.89
CA GLU A 43 6.07 14.85 3.48
C GLU A 43 6.38 13.70 2.51
N MET A 44 6.75 12.51 3.00
CA MET A 44 6.95 11.33 2.15
C MET A 44 5.60 10.77 1.68
N PRO A 45 5.55 10.18 0.47
CA PRO A 45 4.39 9.42 0.04
C PRO A 45 4.24 8.14 0.85
N LYS A 46 3.02 7.90 1.31
CA LYS A 46 2.58 6.68 1.96
C LYS A 46 1.58 5.96 1.07
N TYR A 47 1.84 4.68 0.85
CA TYR A 47 1.07 3.83 -0.05
C TYR A 47 0.23 2.84 0.75
N PHE A 48 -0.97 2.61 0.26
CA PHE A 48 -1.86 1.54 0.68
C PHE A 48 -2.13 0.63 -0.52
N ASN A 49 -1.56 -0.56 -0.47
CA ASN A 49 -1.62 -1.54 -1.54
C ASN A 49 -2.49 -2.72 -1.13
N VAL A 50 -3.30 -3.21 -2.07
CA VAL A 50 -4.00 -4.48 -1.95
C VAL A 50 -3.69 -5.33 -3.17
N TYR A 51 -3.19 -6.53 -2.90
CA TYR A 51 -2.94 -7.57 -3.90
C TYR A 51 -4.09 -8.56 -3.86
N LEU A 52 -4.72 -8.79 -5.00
CA LEU A 52 -5.79 -9.76 -5.21
C LEU A 52 -5.29 -10.79 -6.22
N ILE A 53 -5.52 -12.08 -5.97
CA ILE A 53 -5.08 -13.15 -6.87
C ILE A 53 -6.25 -14.10 -7.10
N GLU A 54 -6.47 -14.49 -8.34
CA GLU A 54 -7.36 -15.56 -8.76
C GLU A 54 -6.68 -16.39 -9.83
N GLU A 55 -6.46 -17.68 -9.55
CA GLU A 55 -5.77 -18.60 -10.47
C GLU A 55 -4.41 -18.03 -10.95
N GLN A 56 -4.34 -17.61 -12.22
CA GLN A 56 -3.16 -17.04 -12.88
C GLN A 56 -3.24 -15.52 -13.08
N THR A 57 -4.31 -14.89 -12.61
CA THR A 57 -4.54 -13.45 -12.73
C THR A 57 -4.35 -12.75 -11.39
N GLY A 58 -3.60 -11.64 -11.41
CA GLY A 58 -3.38 -10.81 -10.24
C GLY A 58 -3.76 -9.37 -10.50
N TRP A 59 -4.29 -8.70 -9.47
CA TRP A 59 -4.55 -7.28 -9.47
C TRP A 59 -3.80 -6.62 -8.32
N ILE A 60 -3.27 -5.43 -8.58
CA ILE A 60 -2.68 -4.56 -7.56
C ILE A 60 -3.46 -3.26 -7.59
N ILE A 61 -4.09 -2.94 -6.46
CA ILE A 61 -4.78 -1.66 -6.27
C ILE A 61 -3.95 -0.84 -5.30
N THR A 62 -3.45 0.30 -5.77
CA THR A 62 -2.60 1.21 -5.00
C THR A 62 -3.28 2.56 -4.82
N CYS A 63 -3.41 2.99 -3.58
CA CYS A 63 -3.75 4.36 -3.22
C CYS A 63 -2.54 5.02 -2.52
N SER A 64 -2.28 6.29 -2.80
CA SER A 64 -1.16 7.03 -2.20
C SER A 64 -1.53 8.45 -1.83
N CYS A 65 -0.95 8.94 -0.74
CA CYS A 65 -0.97 10.36 -0.35
C CYS A 65 0.25 10.67 0.53
N LEU A 66 0.42 11.93 0.95
CA LEU A 66 1.47 12.29 1.91
C LEU A 66 1.20 11.64 3.27
N THR A 67 2.24 11.20 3.98
CA THR A 67 2.14 10.56 5.30
C THR A 67 1.30 11.38 6.28
N LYS A 68 1.47 12.72 6.29
CA LYS A 68 0.73 13.61 7.20
C LYS A 68 -0.79 13.58 7.03
N VAL A 69 -1.28 13.32 5.82
CA VAL A 69 -2.73 13.26 5.53
C VAL A 69 -3.26 11.82 5.47
N PHE A 70 -2.39 10.82 5.52
CA PHE A 70 -2.76 9.42 5.42
C PHE A 70 -3.85 8.97 6.42
N PRO A 71 -3.83 9.36 7.72
CA PRO A 71 -4.88 9.00 8.65
C PRO A 71 -6.28 9.47 8.20
N LYS A 72 -6.37 10.62 7.54
CA LYS A 72 -7.63 11.18 7.02
C LYS A 72 -8.15 10.42 5.81
N TYR A 73 -7.27 9.95 4.92
CA TYR A 73 -7.66 9.31 3.66
C TYR A 73 -7.76 7.77 3.75
N LYS A 74 -7.30 7.16 4.83
CA LYS A 74 -7.28 5.69 5.00
C LYS A 74 -8.66 5.05 4.78
N GLU A 75 -9.73 5.66 5.29
CA GLU A 75 -11.10 5.16 5.12
C GLU A 75 -11.56 5.26 3.66
N ILE A 76 -11.29 6.39 3.01
CA ILE A 76 -11.60 6.60 1.59
C ILE A 76 -10.85 5.59 0.72
N PHE A 77 -9.56 5.36 0.97
CA PHE A 77 -8.80 4.36 0.23
C PHE A 77 -9.36 2.96 0.42
N THR A 78 -9.81 2.63 1.63
CA THR A 78 -10.48 1.36 1.90
C THR A 78 -11.76 1.24 1.08
N GLN A 79 -12.58 2.29 1.02
CA GLN A 79 -13.80 2.32 0.21
C GLN A 79 -13.51 2.13 -1.29
N ILE A 80 -12.54 2.87 -1.84
CA ILE A 80 -12.09 2.73 -3.24
C ILE A 80 -11.72 1.28 -3.51
N ILE A 81 -10.86 0.68 -2.68
CA ILE A 81 -10.41 -0.70 -2.86
C ILE A 81 -11.59 -1.68 -2.76
N THR A 82 -12.46 -1.55 -1.76
CA THR A 82 -13.61 -2.45 -1.59
C THR A 82 -14.69 -2.29 -2.67
N SER A 83 -14.68 -1.16 -3.40
CA SER A 83 -15.59 -0.91 -4.52
C SER A 83 -15.13 -1.54 -5.83
N PHE A 84 -13.89 -2.07 -5.89
CA PHE A 84 -13.40 -2.78 -7.06
C PHE A 84 -14.31 -3.97 -7.41
N ARG A 85 -14.65 -4.06 -8.70
CA ARG A 85 -15.42 -5.13 -9.30
C ARG A 85 -14.74 -5.53 -10.61
N ARG A 86 -14.52 -6.82 -10.81
CA ARG A 86 -14.08 -7.36 -12.10
C ARG A 86 -15.21 -7.21 -13.12
N ILE A 87 -14.84 -6.97 -14.38
CA ILE A 87 -15.76 -6.88 -15.52
C ILE A 87 -15.86 -8.26 -16.18
#